data_AF-T5A8Y6-F1
#
_entry.id   AF-T5A8Y6-F1
#
_cell.length_a   1.000
_cell.length_b   1.000
_cell.length_c   1.000
_cell.angle_alpha   90.00
_cell.angle_beta   90.00
_cell.angle_gamma   90.00
#
_symmetry.space_group_name_H-M   'P 1'
#
loop_
_entity.id
_entity.type
_entity.pdbx_description
1 polymer ?
#
loop_
_entity_poly.entity_id
_entity_poly.type
_entity_poly.pdbx_seq_one_letter_code
_entity_poly.pdbx_strand_id
1 'polypeptide(L)'
;MIEITTIFGSRRMKAAGLLHGCVFDTNIPTVGQQGFTMEKIILWSTCRTDDKPLTADEKLAVRFLERCMELDPSRRITAHQALQHDFLRPAQPLELADDDEVDMLEA
;
A
#
# COMPACT_ATOMS: atom_id res chain seq x y z
N MET A 1 -14.22 4.97 -6.32
CA MET A 1 -13.88 4.01 -7.42
C MET A 1 -12.88 4.62 -8.39
N ILE A 2 -12.89 5.94 -8.60
CA ILE A 2 -11.98 6.64 -9.50
C ILE A 2 -10.52 6.48 -9.03
N GLU A 3 -10.27 6.56 -7.72
CA GLU A 3 -8.95 6.45 -7.10
C GLU A 3 -8.30 5.09 -7.42
N ILE A 4 -9.00 4.00 -7.12
CA ILE A 4 -8.55 2.63 -7.44
C ILE A 4 -8.34 2.46 -8.94
N THR A 5 -9.23 3.04 -9.77
CA THR A 5 -9.08 2.98 -11.22
C THR A 5 -7.85 3.73 -11.69
N THR A 6 -7.53 4.88 -11.11
CA THR A 6 -6.31 5.65 -11.42
C THR A 6 -5.06 4.88 -11.00
N ILE A 7 -5.10 4.19 -9.86
CA ILE A 7 -3.99 3.34 -9.39
C ILE A 7 -3.72 2.19 -10.37
N PHE A 8 -4.76 1.46 -10.80
CA PHE A 8 -4.58 0.22 -11.57
C PHE A 8 -4.72 0.36 -13.08
N GLY A 9 -5.34 1.44 -13.55
CA GLY A 9 -5.69 1.66 -14.94
C GLY A 9 -6.93 0.90 -15.37
N SER A 10 -7.60 1.41 -16.41
CA SER A 10 -8.86 0.83 -16.90
C SER A 10 -8.71 -0.61 -17.43
N ARG A 11 -7.54 -1.00 -17.95
CA ARG A 11 -7.30 -2.37 -18.43
C ARG A 11 -7.41 -3.41 -17.32
N ARG A 12 -6.74 -3.17 -16.19
CA ARG A 12 -6.79 -4.10 -15.04
C ARG A 12 -8.14 -4.07 -14.34
N MET A 13 -8.78 -2.90 -14.28
CA MET A 13 -10.12 -2.77 -13.71
C MET A 13 -11.19 -3.49 -14.54
N LYS A 14 -11.06 -3.53 -15.88
CA LYS A 14 -11.90 -4.36 -16.75
C LYS A 14 -11.78 -5.85 -16.43
N ALA A 15 -10.54 -6.34 -16.28
CA ALA A 15 -10.31 -7.73 -15.87
C ALA A 15 -10.89 -8.01 -14.48
N ALA A 16 -10.69 -7.10 -13.52
CA ALA A 16 -11.26 -7.22 -12.18
C ALA A 16 -12.80 -7.23 -12.18
N GLY A 17 -13.43 -6.38 -12.98
CA GLY A 17 -14.89 -6.37 -13.14
C GLY A 17 -15.41 -7.72 -13.62
N LEU A 18 -14.76 -8.31 -14.63
CA LEU A 18 -15.13 -9.63 -15.15
C LEU A 18 -15.05 -10.73 -14.09
N LEU A 19 -14.05 -10.69 -13.20
CA LEU A 19 -13.94 -11.64 -12.07
C LEU A 19 -15.15 -11.60 -11.13
N HIS A 20 -15.83 -10.45 -11.06
CA HIS A 20 -17.01 -10.24 -10.23
C HIS A 20 -18.33 -10.33 -10.99
N GLY A 21 -18.31 -10.76 -12.26
CA GLY A 21 -19.50 -10.82 -13.09
C GLY A 21 -20.07 -9.44 -13.45
N CYS A 22 -19.26 -8.39 -13.39
CA CYS A 22 -19.65 -7.04 -13.75
C CYS A 22 -18.79 -6.47 -14.89
N VAL A 23 -19.20 -5.33 -15.43
CA VAL A 23 -18.47 -4.61 -16.49
C VAL A 23 -17.93 -3.32 -15.91
N PHE A 24 -16.64 -3.08 -16.12
CA PHE A 24 -16.03 -1.78 -15.84
C PHE A 24 -15.86 -0.99 -17.14
N ASP A 25 -16.46 0.19 -17.20
CA ASP A 25 -16.25 1.13 -18.30
C ASP A 25 -16.25 2.58 -17.77
N THR A 26 -15.47 3.45 -18.41
CA THR A 26 -15.33 4.86 -18.00
C THR A 26 -14.94 5.73 -19.16
N ASN A 27 -15.46 6.95 -19.17
CA ASN A 27 -15.13 8.02 -20.13
C ASN A 27 -14.25 9.11 -19.52
N ILE A 28 -13.74 8.91 -18.29
CA ILE A 28 -12.89 9.90 -17.60
C ILE A 28 -11.55 9.98 -18.34
N PRO A 29 -11.22 11.12 -18.99
CA PRO A 29 -10.06 11.21 -19.88
C PRO A 29 -8.71 11.07 -19.16
N THR A 30 -8.68 11.38 -17.86
CA THR A 30 -7.47 11.29 -17.02
C THR A 30 -7.17 9.88 -16.54
N VAL A 31 -8.10 8.93 -16.70
CA VAL A 31 -7.87 7.53 -16.39
C VAL A 31 -7.21 6.84 -17.59
N GLY A 32 -5.92 6.55 -17.44
CA GLY A 32 -5.15 5.81 -18.43
C GLY A 32 -5.57 4.34 -18.57
N GLN A 33 -5.11 3.70 -19.66
CA GLN A 33 -5.17 2.23 -19.79
C GLN A 33 -4.26 1.54 -18.79
N GLN A 34 -3.07 2.12 -18.56
CA GLN A 34 -2.10 1.71 -17.57
C GLN A 34 -2.32 2.50 -16.28
N GLY A 35 -2.17 1.84 -15.14
CA GLY A 35 -2.09 2.49 -13.83
C GLY A 35 -0.68 2.98 -13.49
N PHE A 36 -0.50 3.37 -12.24
CA PHE A 36 0.79 3.78 -11.67
C PHE A 36 1.28 2.73 -10.66
N THR A 37 2.60 2.58 -10.53
CA THR A 37 3.16 1.73 -9.47
C THR A 37 2.94 2.39 -8.11
N MET A 38 2.82 1.58 -7.07
CA MET A 38 2.62 2.09 -5.72
C MET A 38 3.80 2.96 -5.25
N GLU A 39 5.02 2.56 -5.58
CA GLU A 39 6.24 3.35 -5.34
C GLU A 39 6.14 4.76 -5.95
N LYS A 40 5.69 4.87 -7.20
CA LYS A 40 5.55 6.16 -7.88
C LYS A 40 4.51 7.05 -7.20
N ILE A 41 3.38 6.47 -6.80
CA ILE A 41 2.32 7.18 -6.07
C ILE A 41 2.86 7.73 -4.75
N ILE A 42 3.57 6.89 -3.97
CA ILE A 42 4.12 7.30 -2.68
C ILE A 42 5.14 8.43 -2.84
N LEU A 43 6.05 8.34 -3.81
CA LEU A 43 7.03 9.39 -4.09
C LEU A 43 6.34 10.73 -4.40
N TRP A 44 5.29 10.71 -5.23
CA TRP A 44 4.50 11.90 -5.54
C TRP A 44 3.77 12.46 -4.32
N SER A 45 3.08 11.61 -3.56
CA SER A 45 2.30 12.02 -2.38
C SER A 45 3.18 12.53 -1.24
N THR A 46 4.45 12.15 -1.21
CA THR A 46 5.42 12.59 -0.20
C THR A 46 6.36 13.69 -0.72
N CYS A 47 6.09 14.25 -1.90
CA CYS A 47 6.88 15.30 -2.54
C CYS A 47 8.37 14.95 -2.66
N ARG A 48 8.69 13.67 -2.90
CA ARG A 48 10.05 13.20 -3.14
C ARG A 48 10.36 13.24 -4.63
N THR A 49 11.46 13.87 -4.97
CA THR A 49 12.07 13.85 -6.30
C THR A 49 13.02 12.66 -6.42
N ASP A 50 13.52 12.39 -7.64
CA ASP A 50 14.33 11.21 -7.94
C ASP A 50 15.65 11.11 -7.14
N ASP A 51 16.09 12.21 -6.52
CA ASP A 51 17.23 12.31 -5.60
C ASP A 51 16.98 11.72 -4.20
N LYS A 52 15.70 11.46 -3.85
CA LYS A 52 15.30 10.90 -2.56
C LYS A 52 14.48 9.61 -2.76
N PRO A 53 15.12 8.52 -3.22
CA PRO A 53 14.43 7.25 -3.44
C PRO A 53 13.93 6.65 -2.12
N LEU A 54 13.01 5.69 -2.22
CA LEU A 54 12.55 4.94 -1.06
C LEU A 54 13.71 4.14 -0.44
N THR A 55 13.76 4.14 0.89
CA THR A 55 14.68 3.31 1.68
C THR A 55 14.38 1.81 1.50
N ALA A 56 15.26 0.94 1.97
CA ALA A 56 15.04 -0.51 1.92
C ALA A 56 13.75 -0.92 2.66
N ASP A 57 13.51 -0.32 3.83
CA ASP A 57 12.33 -0.58 4.66
C ASP A 57 11.05 -0.05 4.02
N GLU A 58 11.10 1.13 3.42
CA GLU A 58 9.97 1.68 2.66
C GLU A 58 9.65 0.79 1.46
N LYS A 59 10.67 0.29 0.73
CA LYS A 59 10.44 -0.67 -0.35
C LYS A 59 9.86 -2.00 0.15
N LEU A 60 10.21 -2.43 1.35
CA LEU A 60 9.59 -3.60 1.98
C LEU A 60 8.10 -3.34 2.29
N ALA A 61 7.77 -2.15 2.78
CA ALA A 61 6.39 -1.71 2.99
C ALA A 61 5.60 -1.65 1.67
N VAL A 62 6.21 -1.12 0.59
CA VAL A 62 5.58 -1.08 -0.74
C VAL A 62 5.26 -2.49 -1.24
N ARG A 63 6.21 -3.43 -1.15
CA ARG A 63 5.98 -4.83 -1.55
C ARG A 63 4.84 -5.47 -0.74
N PHE A 64 4.77 -5.19 0.55
CA PHE A 64 3.65 -5.63 1.39
C PHE A 64 2.31 -5.08 0.90
N LEU A 65 2.25 -3.76 0.68
CA LEU A 65 1.04 -3.07 0.24
C LEU A 65 0.55 -3.56 -1.13
N GLU A 66 1.45 -3.82 -2.07
CA GLU A 66 1.11 -4.37 -3.38
C GLU A 66 0.43 -5.74 -3.28
N ARG A 67 0.84 -6.59 -2.32
CA ARG A 67 0.17 -7.88 -2.05
C ARG A 67 -1.22 -7.70 -1.44
N CYS A 68 -1.40 -6.68 -0.60
CA CYS A 68 -2.70 -6.34 -0.01
C CYS A 68 -3.68 -5.76 -1.03
N MET A 69 -3.17 -5.05 -2.04
CA MET A 69 -4.00 -4.37 -3.05
C MET A 69 -4.15 -5.15 -4.36
N GLU A 70 -3.83 -6.44 -4.40
CA GLU A 70 -4.10 -7.27 -5.58
C GLU A 70 -5.60 -7.27 -5.91
N LEU A 71 -5.92 -7.05 -7.19
CA LEU A 71 -7.31 -6.92 -7.65
C LEU A 71 -8.01 -8.27 -7.70
N ASP A 72 -7.27 -9.33 -8.02
CA ASP A 72 -7.79 -10.70 -7.97
C ASP A 72 -7.85 -11.18 -6.51
N PRO A 73 -9.05 -11.40 -5.95
CA PRO A 73 -9.20 -11.82 -4.57
C PRO A 73 -8.57 -13.19 -4.28
N SER A 74 -8.43 -14.07 -5.29
CA SER A 74 -7.79 -15.37 -5.12
C SER A 74 -6.27 -15.27 -4.96
N ARG A 75 -5.68 -14.14 -5.37
CA ARG A 75 -4.24 -13.86 -5.33
C ARG A 75 -3.85 -12.87 -4.23
N ARG A 76 -4.82 -12.12 -3.70
CA ARG A 76 -4.61 -11.18 -2.59
C ARG A 76 -4.16 -11.91 -1.34
N ILE A 77 -3.15 -11.35 -0.67
CA ILE A 77 -2.63 -11.92 0.59
C ILE A 77 -3.74 -12.00 1.65
N THR A 78 -3.79 -13.10 2.39
CA THR A 78 -4.72 -13.24 3.53
C THR A 78 -4.18 -12.53 4.77
N ALA A 79 -5.05 -12.21 5.73
CA ALA A 79 -4.62 -11.60 7.01
C ALA A 79 -3.58 -12.46 7.74
N HIS A 80 -3.76 -13.78 7.78
CA HIS A 80 -2.80 -14.70 8.39
C HIS A 80 -1.42 -14.66 7.71
N GLN A 81 -1.40 -14.66 6.37
CA GLN A 81 -0.15 -14.53 5.61
C GLN A 81 0.49 -13.13 5.77
N ALA A 82 -0.33 -12.09 5.92
CA ALA A 82 0.12 -10.72 6.11
C ALA A 82 0.88 -10.55 7.43
N LEU A 83 0.39 -11.14 8.52
CA LEU A 83 1.06 -11.14 9.84
C LEU A 83 2.45 -11.83 9.79
N GLN A 84 2.66 -12.72 8.83
CA GLN A 84 3.93 -13.41 8.61
C GLN A 84 4.87 -12.68 7.64
N HIS A 85 4.41 -11.59 7.02
CA HIS A 85 5.21 -10.82 6.08
C HIS A 85 6.32 -10.06 6.81
N ASP A 86 7.53 -10.04 6.26
CA ASP A 86 8.71 -9.45 6.90
C ASP A 86 8.52 -7.98 7.32
N PHE A 87 7.65 -7.25 6.63
CA PHE A 87 7.28 -5.87 7.00
C PHE A 87 6.60 -5.77 8.39
N LEU A 88 5.74 -6.72 8.74
CA LEU A 88 4.99 -6.72 10.01
C LEU A 88 5.65 -7.60 11.09
N ARG A 89 6.68 -8.37 10.73
CA ARG A 89 7.43 -9.13 11.71
C ARG A 89 8.12 -8.12 12.64
N PRO A 90 8.04 -8.31 13.96
CA PRO A 90 8.75 -7.44 14.87
C PRO A 90 10.23 -7.45 14.47
N ALA A 91 10.77 -6.26 14.20
CA ALA A 91 12.21 -6.06 14.31
C ALA A 91 12.62 -6.61 15.69
N GLN A 92 13.80 -7.21 15.79
CA GLN A 92 14.37 -7.67 17.06
C GLN A 92 14.02 -6.66 18.16
N PRO A 93 13.54 -7.12 19.34
CA PRO A 93 12.96 -6.24 20.34
C PRO A 93 13.87 -5.03 20.51
N LEU A 94 13.36 -3.87 20.11
CA LEU A 94 13.89 -2.61 20.59
C LEU A 94 13.83 -2.76 22.10
N GLU A 95 14.99 -2.79 22.76
CA GLU A 95 15.05 -2.63 24.21
C GLU A 95 14.32 -1.33 24.48
N LEU A 96 13.07 -1.44 24.94
CA LEU A 96 12.31 -0.33 25.44
C LEU A 96 13.12 0.16 26.63
N ALA A 97 13.86 1.24 26.46
CA ALA A 97 14.41 1.96 27.59
C ALA A 97 13.20 2.35 28.45
N ASP A 98 13.13 1.78 29.66
CA ASP A 98 12.26 2.25 30.74
C ASP A 98 12.67 3.70 31.04
N ASP A 99 12.09 4.67 30.32
CA ASP A 99 12.19 6.09 30.67
C ASP A 99 10.94 6.47 31.49
N ASP A 100 11.13 6.37 32.80
CA ASP A 100 10.82 7.39 33.82
C ASP A 100 9.36 7.83 34.07
N GLU A 101 8.86 7.35 35.22
CA GLU A 101 8.29 8.13 36.34
C GLU A 101 7.43 9.36 35.98
N VAL A 102 6.11 9.18 35.90
CA VAL A 102 5.15 10.30 35.93
C VAL A 102 5.00 10.84 37.36
N ASP A 103 5.74 11.90 37.68
CA ASP A 103 5.65 12.62 38.95
C ASP A 103 4.26 13.30 39.08
N MET A 104 3.44 12.83 40.01
CA MET A 104 2.11 13.38 40.29
C MET A 104 2.24 14.68 41.09
N LEU A 105 2.12 15.83 40.42
CA LEU A 105 1.95 17.10 41.11
C LEU A 105 0.58 17.14 41.81
N GLU A 106 0.61 17.07 43.14
CA GLU A 106 -0.52 17.31 44.04
C GLU A 106 -1.06 18.74 43.88
N ALA A 107 -2.38 18.88 43.87
CA ALA A 107 -3.11 20.14 43.93
C ALA A 107 -4.04 20.18 45.15
#